data_AF-A0AAW8ETZ6-F1
#
_entry.id   AF-A0AAW8ETZ6-F1
#
_cell.length_a   1.000
_cell.length_b   1.000
_cell.length_c   1.000
_cell.angle_alpha   90.00
_cell.angle_beta   90.00
_cell.angle_gamma   90.00
#
_symmetry.space_group_name_H-M   'P 1'
#
loop_
_entity.id
_entity.type
_entity.pdbx_description
1 polymer ?
#
loop_
_entity_poly.entity_id
_entity_poly.type
_entity_poly.pdbx_seq_one_letter_code
_entity_poly.pdbx_strand_id
1 'polypeptide(L)'
;MHHFSSTGNPWIDDAIEGIQSTNVYVDHDVSGWQSLQEELSGSVPSDMVVVVLPVQAGQDAPYSTYVIEKLTDAASQPTVIVAVGDDLMAESSVVDDAVSIANQNEGADLTSSLLETVQEISAEVPAGGNPGSGSGGADLLMPVIIGGVVLVAAVGTAVGLVARRRRTSAPSLESADPVPPGIRLRVDRLRELAPFYAAVAGNAIAAETATNIEALASHVEQLFIRLDAKAGEDQSVIAEAEYSDKLARLVAALDRDYLLDLLTRPDLWDAPDERIGEVREALSAVTTQIVDNIKQVNARKGLLFQVSLDSLIGRSELRDWERQFKKSSGEQ
;
A
#
# COMPACT_ATOMS: atom_id res chain seq x y z
N MET A 1 -17.54 35.65 14.10
CA MET A 1 -16.70 35.80 12.89
C MET A 1 -16.41 34.39 12.42
N HIS A 2 -17.14 33.92 11.41
CA HIS A 2 -16.96 32.57 10.87
C HIS A 2 -15.85 32.63 9.83
N HIS A 3 -14.70 32.03 10.13
CA HIS A 3 -13.68 31.75 9.14
C HIS A 3 -14.16 30.57 8.32
N PHE A 4 -14.66 30.84 7.12
CA PHE A 4 -14.80 29.83 6.09
C PHE A 4 -13.40 29.58 5.50
N SER A 5 -12.72 28.53 5.97
CA SER A 5 -11.57 27.99 5.24
C SER A 5 -12.14 27.13 4.10
N SER A 6 -12.46 27.78 2.98
CA SER A 6 -13.05 27.13 1.82
C SER A 6 -11.96 26.44 1.00
N THR A 7 -11.72 25.16 1.24
CA THR A 7 -11.19 24.15 0.26
C THR A 7 -10.96 22.76 0.88
N GLY A 8 -11.07 22.59 2.20
CA GLY A 8 -10.57 21.42 2.92
C GLY A 8 -11.62 20.34 3.18
N ASN A 9 -11.13 19.10 3.24
CA ASN A 9 -11.83 17.95 3.79
C ASN A 9 -12.05 18.21 5.30
N PRO A 10 -13.31 18.27 5.80
CA PRO A 10 -13.61 18.75 7.15
C PRO A 10 -12.97 17.88 8.24
N TRP A 11 -12.87 16.57 8.01
CA TRP A 11 -12.23 15.64 8.95
C TRP A 11 -10.73 15.92 9.11
N ILE A 12 -10.04 16.36 8.04
CA ILE A 12 -8.62 16.70 8.10
C ILE A 12 -8.43 18.03 8.84
N ASP A 13 -9.27 19.02 8.57
CA ASP A 13 -9.18 20.34 9.23
C ASP A 13 -9.42 20.20 10.74
N ASP A 14 -10.43 19.44 11.15
CA ASP A 14 -10.73 19.15 12.57
C ASP A 14 -9.60 18.35 13.24
N ALA A 15 -9.04 17.36 12.54
CA ALA A 15 -7.90 16.60 13.04
C ALA A 15 -6.64 17.47 13.23
N ILE A 16 -6.34 18.36 12.27
CA ILE A 16 -5.23 19.32 12.37
C ILE A 16 -5.40 20.22 13.60
N GLU A 17 -6.61 20.72 13.87
CA GLU A 17 -6.88 21.51 15.08
C GLU A 17 -6.71 20.65 16.34
N GLY A 18 -7.20 19.40 16.32
CA GLY A 18 -7.10 18.46 17.42
C GLY A 18 -5.66 18.17 17.84
N ILE A 19 -4.80 17.82 16.87
CA ILE A 19 -3.41 17.40 17.13
C ILE A 19 -2.50 18.54 17.62
N GLN A 20 -2.93 19.80 17.50
CA GLN A 20 -2.23 20.92 18.11
C GLN A 20 -2.37 20.95 19.64
N SER A 21 -3.38 20.27 20.18
CA SER A 21 -3.70 20.26 21.61
C SER A 21 -3.41 18.92 22.29
N THR A 22 -3.50 17.81 21.54
CA THR A 22 -3.34 16.45 22.05
C THR A 22 -2.52 15.61 21.08
N ASN A 23 -1.85 14.57 21.60
CA ASN A 23 -1.13 13.61 20.75
C ASN A 23 -2.05 12.54 20.15
N VAL A 24 -3.31 12.51 20.55
CA VAL A 24 -4.31 11.56 20.05
C VAL A 24 -5.54 12.35 19.64
N TYR A 25 -5.97 12.15 18.40
CA TYR A 25 -7.23 12.63 17.87
C TYR A 25 -8.02 11.43 17.32
N VAL A 26 -9.27 11.28 17.77
CA VAL A 26 -10.20 10.29 17.22
C VAL A 26 -11.46 11.05 16.85
N ASP A 27 -11.83 10.99 15.58
CA ASP A 27 -13.00 11.68 15.10
C ASP A 27 -14.28 11.10 15.72
N HIS A 28 -15.25 11.97 16.00
CA HIS A 28 -16.52 11.62 16.63
C HIS A 28 -17.42 10.70 15.79
N ASP A 29 -17.19 10.64 14.48
CA ASP A 29 -17.89 9.73 13.57
C ASP A 29 -17.33 8.30 13.61
N VAL A 30 -16.19 8.07 14.29
CA VAL A 30 -15.62 6.73 14.50
C VAL A 30 -16.42 5.99 15.58
N SER A 31 -16.82 4.75 15.29
CA SER A 31 -17.55 3.93 16.26
C SER A 31 -16.71 3.69 17.52
N GLY A 32 -17.24 4.07 18.69
CA GLY A 32 -16.54 3.90 19.97
C GLY A 32 -15.42 4.93 20.22
N TRP A 33 -15.42 6.06 19.51
CA TRP A 33 -14.33 7.05 19.54
C TRP A 33 -13.86 7.45 20.94
N GLN A 34 -14.77 7.61 21.91
CA GLN A 34 -14.42 8.02 23.28
C GLN A 34 -13.53 6.98 23.97
N SER A 35 -13.91 5.71 23.90
CA SER A 35 -13.16 4.62 24.52
C SER A 35 -11.82 4.43 23.83
N LEU A 36 -11.80 4.51 22.49
CA LEU A 36 -10.57 4.42 21.70
C LEU A 36 -9.60 5.56 22.02
N GLN A 37 -10.10 6.80 22.11
CA GLN A 37 -9.29 7.96 22.45
C GLN A 37 -8.71 7.86 23.85
N GLU A 38 -9.48 7.41 24.84
CA GLU A 38 -9.01 7.20 26.22
C GLU A 38 -7.89 6.15 26.28
N GLU A 39 -8.08 5.03 25.58
CA GLU A 39 -7.12 3.92 25.54
C GLU A 39 -5.80 4.32 24.85
N LEU A 40 -5.89 5.00 23.71
CA LEU A 40 -4.72 5.50 22.97
C LEU A 40 -4.00 6.60 23.76
N SER A 41 -4.72 7.51 24.41
CA SER A 41 -4.11 8.60 25.19
C SER A 41 -3.25 8.10 26.35
N GLY A 42 -3.52 6.90 26.86
CA GLY A 42 -2.70 6.25 27.89
C GLY A 42 -1.45 5.55 27.36
N SER A 43 -1.36 5.31 26.05
CA SER A 43 -0.35 4.44 25.44
C SER A 43 0.57 5.16 24.45
N VAL A 44 0.12 6.28 23.88
CA VAL A 44 0.86 7.04 22.86
C VAL A 44 1.95 7.91 23.51
N PRO A 45 3.23 7.74 23.14
CA PRO A 45 4.33 8.58 23.62
C PRO A 45 4.21 10.07 23.27
N SER A 46 4.97 10.92 23.95
CA SER A 46 4.92 12.37 23.75
C SER A 46 5.42 12.84 22.38
N ASP A 47 6.27 12.04 21.74
CA ASP A 47 6.93 12.27 20.46
C ASP A 47 6.20 11.64 19.27
N MET A 48 4.95 11.20 19.46
CA MET A 48 4.11 10.65 18.41
C MET A 48 2.75 11.34 18.40
N VAL A 49 2.12 11.35 17.22
CA VAL A 49 0.71 11.71 17.06
C VAL A 49 -0.03 10.54 16.44
N VAL A 50 -1.21 10.23 16.98
CA VAL A 50 -2.14 9.24 16.42
C VAL A 50 -3.44 9.92 16.04
N VAL A 51 -3.86 9.75 14.79
CA VAL A 51 -5.09 10.31 14.24
C VAL A 51 -5.96 9.16 13.72
N VAL A 52 -7.23 9.12 14.13
CA VAL A 52 -8.19 8.12 13.68
C VAL A 52 -9.39 8.82 13.08
N LEU A 53 -9.63 8.56 11.80
CA LEU A 53 -10.67 9.18 10.99
C LEU A 53 -11.64 8.12 10.45
N PRO A 54 -12.90 8.48 10.17
CA PRO A 54 -13.84 7.57 9.53
C PRO A 54 -13.42 7.32 8.06
N VAL A 55 -13.89 6.21 7.46
CA VAL A 55 -13.57 5.84 6.07
C VAL A 55 -13.92 6.95 5.06
N GLN A 56 -14.93 7.78 5.37
CA GLN A 56 -15.36 8.91 4.54
C GLN A 56 -14.28 9.98 4.42
N ALA A 57 -13.41 10.14 5.42
CA ALA A 57 -12.32 11.09 5.38
C ALA A 57 -11.30 10.78 4.27
N GLY A 58 -11.20 9.51 3.83
CA GLY A 58 -10.36 9.11 2.70
C GLY A 58 -11.02 9.26 1.33
N GLN A 59 -12.36 9.34 1.26
CA GLN A 59 -13.10 9.32 -0.01
C GLN A 59 -12.94 10.61 -0.82
N ASP A 60 -12.80 11.75 -0.13
CA ASP A 60 -12.62 13.07 -0.73
C ASP A 60 -11.14 13.48 -0.83
N ALA A 61 -10.22 12.56 -0.52
CA ALA A 61 -8.78 12.81 -0.62
C ALA A 61 -8.33 12.77 -2.10
N PRO A 62 -7.55 13.76 -2.58
CA PRO A 62 -7.03 13.77 -3.96
C PRO A 62 -6.18 12.54 -4.32
N TYR A 63 -5.52 11.92 -3.35
CA TYR A 63 -4.68 10.72 -3.50
C TYR A 63 -4.50 10.04 -2.13
N SER A 64 -4.04 8.77 -2.11
CA SER A 64 -4.05 7.93 -0.91
C SER A 64 -3.19 8.43 0.25
N THR A 65 -2.07 9.11 -0.02
CA THR A 65 -1.18 9.67 1.02
C THR A 65 -1.56 11.10 1.43
N TYR A 66 -2.59 11.70 0.84
CA TYR A 66 -2.92 13.11 1.08
C TYR A 66 -3.22 13.39 2.56
N VAL A 67 -3.96 12.50 3.22
CA VAL A 67 -4.34 12.66 4.62
C VAL A 67 -3.10 12.66 5.52
N ILE A 68 -2.23 11.66 5.38
CA ILE A 68 -1.03 11.54 6.21
C ILE A 68 -0.05 12.69 5.94
N GLU A 69 0.14 13.10 4.69
CA GLU A 69 1.00 14.26 4.35
C GLU A 69 0.51 15.55 5.03
N LYS A 70 -0.80 15.81 5.02
CA LYS A 70 -1.37 17.01 5.67
C LYS A 70 -1.21 16.99 7.18
N LEU A 71 -1.35 15.82 7.79
CA LEU A 71 -1.20 15.65 9.23
C LEU A 71 0.28 15.71 9.64
N THR A 72 1.19 15.13 8.86
CA THR A 72 2.64 15.24 9.04
C THR A 72 3.11 16.69 8.92
N ASP A 73 2.64 17.43 7.92
CA ASP A 73 2.96 18.86 7.73
C ASP A 73 2.48 19.73 8.91
N ALA A 74 1.38 19.35 9.56
CA ALA A 74 0.78 20.07 10.67
C ALA A 74 1.32 19.65 12.05
N ALA A 75 1.78 18.41 12.20
CA ALA A 75 2.27 17.86 13.44
C ALA A 75 3.66 18.42 13.80
N SER A 76 3.91 18.58 15.10
CA SER A 76 5.24 18.97 15.62
C SER A 76 6.11 17.77 15.98
N GLN A 77 5.49 16.60 16.07
CA GLN A 77 6.07 15.34 16.51
C GLN A 77 6.78 14.67 15.33
N PRO A 78 7.90 13.96 15.57
CA PRO A 78 8.66 13.31 14.51
C PRO A 78 7.95 12.12 13.87
N THR A 79 6.89 11.59 14.49
CA THR A 79 6.13 10.43 14.04
C THR A 79 4.64 10.73 14.04
N VAL A 80 3.96 10.44 12.94
CA VAL A 80 2.50 10.54 12.78
C VAL A 80 1.96 9.19 12.32
N ILE A 81 0.96 8.69 13.01
CA ILE A 81 0.23 7.46 12.69
C ILE A 81 -1.21 7.86 12.38
N VAL A 82 -1.75 7.37 11.27
CA VAL A 82 -3.09 7.72 10.79
C VAL A 82 -3.85 6.46 10.46
N ALA A 83 -5.04 6.32 11.02
CA ALA A 83 -6.03 5.33 10.58
C ALA A 83 -7.20 6.02 9.89
N VAL A 84 -7.59 5.55 8.70
CA VAL A 84 -8.77 6.03 7.97
C VAL A 84 -9.67 4.84 7.68
N GLY A 85 -10.73 4.68 8.48
CA GLY A 85 -11.48 3.42 8.49
C GLY A 85 -10.61 2.28 9.00
N ASP A 86 -10.37 1.27 8.16
CA ASP A 86 -9.52 0.11 8.47
C ASP A 86 -8.08 0.28 7.94
N ASP A 87 -7.84 1.28 7.08
CA ASP A 87 -6.52 1.54 6.48
C ASP A 87 -5.60 2.20 7.51
N LEU A 88 -4.43 1.61 7.75
CA LEU A 88 -3.44 2.11 8.71
C LEU A 88 -2.17 2.58 8.00
N MET A 89 -1.73 3.80 8.30
CA MET A 89 -0.53 4.41 7.74
C MET A 89 0.31 5.06 8.84
N ALA A 90 1.62 5.14 8.64
CA ALA A 90 2.49 5.91 9.53
C ALA A 90 3.64 6.55 8.75
N GLU A 91 4.07 7.72 9.21
CA GLU A 91 5.21 8.44 8.69
C GLU A 91 6.09 8.87 9.87
N SER A 92 7.39 8.66 9.75
CA SER A 92 8.34 9.05 10.79
C SER A 92 9.63 9.60 10.17
N SER A 93 10.12 10.68 10.75
CA SER A 93 11.43 11.26 10.43
C SER A 93 12.59 10.60 11.18
N VAL A 94 12.28 9.72 12.14
CA VAL A 94 13.27 9.05 13.01
C VAL A 94 13.24 7.53 12.91
N VAL A 95 12.20 6.95 12.31
CA VAL A 95 12.07 5.51 12.03
C VAL A 95 11.82 5.30 10.54
N ASP A 96 12.83 4.81 9.81
CA ASP A 96 12.76 4.60 8.36
C ASP A 96 11.65 3.61 7.95
N ASP A 97 11.33 2.66 8.83
CA ASP A 97 10.39 1.56 8.57
C ASP A 97 8.96 1.82 9.11
N ALA A 98 8.63 3.06 9.54
CA ALA A 98 7.34 3.38 10.16
C ALA A 98 6.13 2.97 9.29
N VAL A 99 6.17 3.26 7.98
CA VAL A 99 5.13 2.84 7.02
C VAL A 99 4.98 1.31 7.00
N SER A 100 6.10 0.59 7.02
CA SER A 100 6.10 -0.88 6.99
C SER A 100 5.51 -1.47 8.27
N ILE A 101 5.82 -0.88 9.42
CA ILE A 101 5.29 -1.29 10.72
C ILE A 101 3.76 -1.11 10.76
N ALA A 102 3.26 0.05 10.32
CA ALA A 102 1.82 0.31 10.23
C ALA A 102 1.10 -0.73 9.36
N ASN A 103 1.61 -1.00 8.15
CA ASN A 103 1.00 -1.95 7.23
C ASN A 103 1.02 -3.41 7.75
N GLN A 104 2.04 -3.79 8.54
CA GLN A 104 2.13 -5.14 9.12
C GLN A 104 1.11 -5.38 10.23
N ASN A 105 0.75 -4.31 10.95
CA ASN A 105 -0.19 -4.35 12.06
C ASN A 105 -1.63 -4.12 11.60
N GLU A 106 -1.88 -3.83 10.33
CA GLU A 106 -3.23 -3.74 9.77
C GLU A 106 -3.98 -5.07 9.99
N GLY A 107 -5.16 -5.00 10.58
CA GLY A 107 -5.88 -6.19 11.05
C GLY A 107 -7.36 -5.93 11.29
N ALA A 108 -8.06 -6.96 11.79
CA ALA A 108 -9.50 -6.91 11.99
C ALA A 108 -9.94 -6.05 13.21
N ASP A 109 -9.02 -5.66 14.09
CA ASP A 109 -9.30 -4.86 15.28
C ASP A 109 -8.43 -3.59 15.30
N LEU A 110 -9.04 -2.46 14.97
CA LEU A 110 -8.36 -1.16 14.84
C LEU A 110 -7.59 -0.76 16.09
N THR A 111 -8.17 -0.98 17.28
CA THR A 111 -7.54 -0.63 18.55
C THR A 111 -6.23 -1.39 18.76
N SER A 112 -6.27 -2.71 18.59
CA SER A 112 -5.09 -3.57 18.72
C SER A 112 -4.02 -3.20 17.69
N SER A 113 -4.41 -2.99 16.44
CA SER A 113 -3.51 -2.58 15.35
C SER A 113 -2.79 -1.26 15.63
N LEU A 114 -3.50 -0.26 16.15
CA LEU A 114 -2.92 1.03 16.53
C LEU A 114 -1.96 0.90 17.71
N LEU A 115 -2.35 0.16 18.75
CA LEU A 115 -1.51 -0.04 19.93
C LEU A 115 -0.23 -0.81 19.60
N GLU A 116 -0.30 -1.82 18.74
CA GLU A 116 0.86 -2.59 18.27
C GLU A 116 1.79 -1.69 17.43
N THR A 117 1.24 -0.91 16.51
CA THR A 117 2.00 0.06 15.69
C THR A 117 2.73 1.08 16.54
N VAL A 118 2.06 1.67 17.53
CA VAL A 118 2.68 2.63 18.46
C VAL A 118 3.83 1.98 19.23
N GLN A 119 3.64 0.73 19.70
CA GLN A 119 4.66 0.02 20.46
C GLN A 119 5.88 -0.35 19.61
N GLU A 120 5.67 -0.85 18.40
CA GLU A 120 6.75 -1.26 17.51
C GLU A 120 7.55 -0.05 17.01
N ILE A 121 6.88 1.04 16.58
CA ILE A 121 7.59 2.26 16.19
C ILE A 121 8.38 2.82 17.38
N SER A 122 7.79 2.83 18.58
CA SER A 122 8.47 3.30 19.80
C SER A 122 9.71 2.48 20.15
N ALA A 123 9.67 1.16 19.90
CA ALA A 123 10.81 0.29 20.09
C ALA A 123 11.95 0.53 19.08
N GLU A 124 11.62 1.01 17.88
CA GLU A 124 12.59 1.26 16.80
C GLU A 124 13.20 2.68 16.86
N VAL A 125 12.62 3.61 17.63
CA VAL A 125 13.18 4.96 17.82
C VAL A 125 14.63 4.84 18.35
N PRO A 126 15.64 5.34 17.63
CA PRO A 126 17.02 5.23 18.06
C PRO A 126 17.22 5.89 19.42
N ALA A 127 17.77 5.14 20.39
CA ALA A 127 18.12 5.68 21.70
C ALA A 127 19.27 6.69 21.57
N GLY A 128 18.95 7.96 21.30
CA GLY A 128 19.87 9.09 21.44
C GLY A 128 20.09 9.94 20.18
N GLY A 129 19.10 10.73 19.80
CA GLY A 129 19.30 11.89 18.94
C GLY A 129 19.74 13.12 19.74
N ASN A 130 20.98 13.15 20.22
CA ASN A 130 21.56 14.35 20.83
C ASN A 130 22.50 15.04 19.81
N PRO A 131 22.19 16.25 19.29
CA PRO A 131 23.07 16.93 18.36
C PRO A 131 24.25 17.57 19.14
N GLY A 132 25.43 16.94 19.03
CA GLY A 132 26.77 17.53 19.11
C GLY A 132 27.16 18.39 20.32
N SER A 133 28.04 17.88 21.18
CA SER A 133 29.12 18.67 21.80
C SER A 133 30.14 17.77 22.52
N GLY A 134 31.39 17.79 22.03
CA GLY A 134 32.56 17.81 22.90
C GLY A 134 33.15 16.48 23.35
N SER A 135 34.17 16.04 22.62
CA SER A 135 35.48 15.60 23.14
C SER A 135 35.64 15.65 24.67
N GLY A 136 35.89 14.49 25.29
CA GLY A 136 36.82 14.38 26.42
C GLY A 136 36.35 13.56 27.62
N GLY A 137 37.01 12.41 27.85
CA GLY A 137 37.39 11.96 29.18
C GLY A 137 36.35 11.24 30.03
N ALA A 138 36.61 9.94 30.23
CA ALA A 138 36.43 9.15 31.44
C ALA A 138 35.17 9.33 32.32
N ASP A 139 34.53 8.17 32.51
CA ASP A 139 34.04 7.63 33.80
C ASP A 139 32.56 7.79 34.16
N LEU A 140 32.00 6.64 34.56
CA LEU A 140 31.05 6.45 35.65
C LEU A 140 29.67 7.15 35.59
N LEU A 141 28.63 6.38 35.24
CA LEU A 141 27.53 5.92 36.13
C LEU A 141 26.22 5.70 35.37
N MET A 142 25.76 4.44 35.38
CA MET A 142 24.34 4.12 35.22
C MET A 142 23.56 4.64 36.44
N PRO A 143 22.25 4.97 36.29
CA PRO A 143 21.25 4.06 36.87
C PRO A 143 19.93 3.92 36.07
N VAL A 144 19.58 2.66 35.81
CA VAL A 144 18.29 1.95 36.01
C VAL A 144 17.00 2.74 36.33
N ILE A 145 15.93 2.51 35.55
CA ILE A 145 14.49 2.37 35.93
C ILE A 145 13.86 1.40 34.88
N ILE A 146 13.60 0.10 35.09
CA ILE A 146 12.57 -0.65 35.85
C ILE A 146 11.10 -0.24 35.60
N GLY A 147 10.36 -1.12 34.89
CA GLY A 147 9.11 -1.67 35.42
C GLY A 147 7.88 -1.63 34.51
N GLY A 148 7.45 -2.80 34.00
CA GLY A 148 6.14 -2.93 33.36
C GLY A 148 5.86 -4.30 32.72
N VAL A 149 5.99 -5.40 33.48
CA VAL A 149 5.45 -6.71 33.07
C VAL A 149 3.94 -6.71 33.29
N VAL A 150 3.16 -6.98 32.23
CA VAL A 150 1.80 -7.51 32.37
C VAL A 150 1.73 -8.85 31.65
N LEU A 151 1.78 -9.90 32.46
CA LEU A 151 1.32 -11.25 32.13
C LEU A 151 -0.21 -11.23 32.05
N VAL A 152 -0.78 -11.49 30.88
CA VAL A 152 -2.13 -12.07 30.78
C VAL A 152 -2.00 -13.46 30.17
N ALA A 153 -2.29 -14.46 31.00
CA ALA A 153 -2.42 -15.85 30.59
C ALA A 153 -3.90 -16.29 30.70
N ALA A 154 -4.36 -16.96 29.64
CA ALA A 154 -5.50 -17.91 29.53
C ALA A 154 -6.92 -17.28 29.50
N VAL A 155 -7.90 -17.69 28.65
CA VAL A 155 -8.28 -18.95 27.94
C VAL A 155 -9.12 -18.53 26.70
N GLY A 156 -8.85 -18.95 25.45
CA GLY A 156 -9.23 -20.22 24.78
C GLY A 156 -10.50 -20.06 23.90
N THR A 157 -10.41 -20.12 22.56
CA THR A 157 -10.71 -21.33 21.77
C THR A 157 -9.79 -21.54 20.56
N ALA A 158 -9.48 -22.81 20.30
CA ALA A 158 -8.47 -23.34 19.40
C ALA A 158 -8.98 -23.67 17.98
N VAL A 159 -8.12 -23.47 16.96
CA VAL A 159 -7.87 -24.34 15.78
C VAL A 159 -6.51 -23.87 15.21
N GLY A 160 -5.45 -24.63 14.94
CA GLY A 160 -5.11 -26.04 15.06
C GLY A 160 -3.73 -26.21 14.38
N LEU A 161 -2.66 -26.33 15.16
CA LEU A 161 -1.31 -26.66 14.69
C LEU A 161 -0.98 -28.11 15.05
N VAL A 162 -1.01 -29.03 14.08
CA VAL A 162 -0.24 -30.29 14.06
C VAL A 162 -0.10 -30.67 12.57
N ALA A 163 1.07 -30.61 11.94
CA ALA A 163 2.13 -31.60 12.17
C ALA A 163 3.51 -31.11 11.71
N ARG A 164 4.34 -30.75 12.70
CA ARG A 164 5.80 -30.90 12.61
C ARG A 164 6.14 -32.38 12.68
N ARG A 165 6.44 -33.04 11.55
CA ARG A 165 7.17 -34.31 11.61
C ARG A 165 7.92 -34.63 10.30
N ARG A 166 9.24 -34.80 10.53
CA ARG A 166 10.25 -35.45 9.69
C ARG A 166 10.99 -34.54 8.71
N ARG A 167 12.19 -34.16 9.15
CA ARG A 167 13.36 -34.06 8.28
C ARG A 167 13.46 -35.37 7.49
N THR A 168 13.08 -35.31 6.22
CA THR A 168 13.51 -36.23 5.18
C THR A 168 14.14 -35.35 4.10
N SER A 169 15.45 -35.40 3.99
CA SER A 169 16.13 -34.88 2.81
C SER A 169 15.89 -35.87 1.67
N ALA A 170 15.08 -35.47 0.68
CA ALA A 170 15.03 -35.95 -0.72
C ALA A 170 13.76 -35.43 -1.42
N PRO A 171 13.73 -35.31 -2.76
CA PRO A 171 14.77 -34.91 -3.71
C PRO A 171 14.51 -33.46 -4.17
N SER A 172 15.50 -32.83 -4.80
CA SER A 172 15.30 -31.66 -5.66
C SER A 172 14.30 -32.05 -6.76
N LEU A 173 13.02 -31.75 -6.52
CA LEU A 173 11.95 -31.87 -7.50
C LEU A 173 12.07 -30.70 -8.46
N GLU A 174 11.76 -30.98 -9.72
CA GLU A 174 11.79 -30.10 -10.87
C GLU A 174 11.37 -28.67 -10.53
N SER A 175 12.13 -27.71 -11.06
CA SER A 175 11.86 -26.27 -11.00
C SER A 175 10.35 -26.01 -11.08
N ALA A 176 9.72 -25.77 -9.94
CA ALA A 176 8.38 -25.21 -9.92
C ALA A 176 8.47 -23.91 -10.72
N ASP A 177 7.53 -23.69 -11.63
CA ASP A 177 7.48 -22.45 -12.38
C ASP A 177 7.42 -21.30 -11.36
N PRO A 178 8.40 -20.40 -11.34
CA PRO A 178 8.48 -19.35 -10.32
C PRO A 178 7.38 -18.30 -10.49
N VAL A 179 6.67 -18.30 -11.63
CA VAL A 179 5.55 -17.39 -11.87
C VAL A 179 4.24 -18.11 -11.52
N PRO A 180 3.45 -17.58 -10.56
CA PRO A 180 2.18 -18.18 -10.18
C PRO A 180 1.17 -18.24 -11.34
N PRO A 181 0.26 -19.23 -11.38
CA PRO A 181 -0.68 -19.41 -12.49
C PRO A 181 -1.56 -18.20 -12.78
N GLY A 182 -2.01 -17.47 -11.74
CA GLY A 182 -2.83 -16.28 -11.90
C GLY A 182 -2.09 -15.15 -12.62
N ILE A 183 -0.82 -14.94 -12.26
CA ILE A 183 0.06 -13.96 -12.89
C ILE A 183 0.39 -14.37 -14.32
N ARG A 184 0.73 -15.64 -14.54
CA ARG A 184 1.08 -16.15 -15.87
C ARG A 184 -0.05 -15.94 -16.88
N LEU A 185 -1.29 -16.20 -16.48
CA LEU A 185 -2.46 -15.93 -17.31
C LEU A 185 -2.52 -14.45 -17.78
N ARG A 186 -2.23 -13.50 -16.88
CA ARG A 186 -2.25 -12.07 -17.21
C ARG A 186 -1.05 -11.66 -18.06
N VAL A 187 0.14 -12.19 -17.79
CA VAL A 187 1.35 -11.95 -18.59
C VAL A 187 1.19 -12.47 -20.02
N ASP A 188 0.65 -13.68 -20.17
CA ASP A 188 0.36 -14.27 -21.48
C ASP A 188 -0.64 -13.41 -22.24
N ARG A 189 -1.70 -12.93 -21.57
CA ARG A 189 -2.68 -12.04 -22.17
C ARG A 189 -2.08 -10.68 -22.59
N LEU A 190 -1.20 -10.09 -21.79
CA LEU A 190 -0.44 -8.89 -22.17
C LEU A 190 0.38 -9.15 -23.45
N ARG A 191 1.13 -10.26 -23.51
CA ARG A 191 1.91 -10.62 -24.70
C ARG A 191 1.06 -10.87 -25.93
N GLU A 192 -0.14 -11.42 -25.77
CA GLU A 192 -1.09 -11.55 -26.86
C GLU A 192 -1.52 -10.19 -27.41
N LEU A 193 -1.62 -9.15 -26.58
CA LEU A 193 -2.07 -7.81 -26.99
C LEU A 193 -1.01 -7.03 -27.77
N ALA A 194 0.27 -7.13 -27.39
CA ALA A 194 1.38 -6.42 -28.02
C ALA A 194 1.39 -6.45 -29.58
N PRO A 195 1.23 -7.60 -30.27
CA PRO A 195 1.22 -7.64 -31.73
C PRO A 195 0.01 -6.91 -32.35
N PHE A 196 -1.12 -6.80 -31.65
CA PHE A 196 -2.28 -6.04 -32.15
C PHE A 196 -1.99 -4.55 -32.18
N TYR A 197 -1.33 -4.04 -31.15
CA TYR A 197 -0.87 -2.64 -31.09
C TYR A 197 0.22 -2.36 -32.12
N ALA A 198 1.20 -3.26 -32.26
CA ALA A 198 2.28 -3.12 -33.26
C ALA A 198 1.76 -3.12 -34.71
N ALA A 199 0.60 -3.74 -34.95
CA ALA A 199 -0.02 -3.79 -36.28
C ALA A 199 -0.75 -2.49 -36.68
N VAL A 200 -0.95 -1.54 -35.76
CA VAL A 200 -1.63 -0.27 -36.06
C VAL A 200 -0.68 0.69 -36.78
N ALA A 201 -0.69 0.62 -38.11
CA ALA A 201 0.22 1.40 -38.95
C ALA A 201 0.01 2.92 -38.80
N GLY A 202 1.12 3.65 -38.67
CA GLY A 202 1.11 5.12 -38.60
C GLY A 202 0.67 5.71 -37.25
N ASN A 203 0.37 4.88 -36.24
CA ASN A 203 0.02 5.34 -34.91
C ASN A 203 1.21 5.15 -33.94
N ALA A 204 1.89 6.26 -33.61
CA ALA A 204 3.05 6.24 -32.72
C ALA A 204 2.68 5.79 -31.29
N ILE A 205 1.49 6.15 -30.81
CA ILE A 205 1.00 5.76 -29.49
C ILE A 205 0.81 4.24 -29.44
N ALA A 206 0.23 3.63 -30.47
CA ALA A 206 0.08 2.19 -30.54
C ALA A 206 1.43 1.46 -30.52
N ALA A 207 2.42 1.94 -31.29
CA ALA A 207 3.77 1.36 -31.30
C ALA A 207 4.48 1.46 -29.93
N GLU A 208 4.32 2.60 -29.24
CA GLU A 208 4.84 2.81 -27.88
C GLU A 208 4.14 1.88 -26.88
N THR A 209 2.81 1.79 -26.94
CA THR A 209 2.02 0.88 -26.09
C THR A 209 2.44 -0.58 -26.27
N ALA A 210 2.67 -1.04 -27.51
CA ALA A 210 3.19 -2.39 -27.75
C ALA A 210 4.52 -2.64 -27.03
N THR A 211 5.46 -1.68 -27.13
CA THR A 211 6.77 -1.75 -26.46
C THR A 211 6.62 -1.78 -24.94
N ASN A 212 5.72 -0.95 -24.39
CA ASN A 212 5.48 -0.88 -22.94
C ASN A 212 4.80 -2.14 -22.40
N ILE A 213 3.90 -2.77 -23.17
CA ILE A 213 3.28 -4.05 -22.82
C ILE A 213 4.33 -5.15 -22.72
N GLU A 214 5.24 -5.25 -23.69
CA GLU A 214 6.33 -6.24 -23.66
C GLU A 214 7.27 -6.02 -22.48
N ALA A 215 7.63 -4.77 -22.19
CA ALA A 215 8.46 -4.41 -21.05
C ALA A 215 7.77 -4.78 -19.72
N LEU A 216 6.49 -4.45 -19.56
CA LEU A 216 5.70 -4.80 -18.39
C LEU A 216 5.65 -6.32 -18.19
N ALA A 217 5.28 -7.07 -19.23
CA ALA A 217 5.20 -8.53 -19.17
C ALA A 217 6.55 -9.15 -18.73
N SER A 218 7.66 -8.65 -19.29
CA SER A 218 9.01 -9.07 -18.88
C SER A 218 9.29 -8.73 -17.42
N HIS A 219 9.01 -7.51 -16.98
CA HIS A 219 9.28 -7.07 -15.61
C HIS A 219 8.47 -7.87 -14.57
N VAL A 220 7.19 -8.18 -14.85
CA VAL A 220 6.37 -9.01 -13.95
C VAL A 220 7.01 -10.38 -13.74
N GLU A 221 7.40 -11.08 -14.80
CA GLU A 221 8.08 -12.38 -14.66
C GLU A 221 9.39 -12.25 -13.89
N GLN A 222 10.16 -11.22 -14.20
CA GLN A 222 11.43 -10.94 -13.55
C GLN A 222 11.27 -10.65 -12.04
N LEU A 223 10.16 -10.06 -11.63
CA LEU A 223 9.82 -9.88 -10.21
C LEU A 223 9.59 -11.24 -9.54
N PHE A 224 8.70 -12.08 -10.08
CA PHE A 224 8.36 -13.36 -9.47
C PHE A 224 9.53 -14.37 -9.47
N ILE A 225 10.34 -14.40 -10.53
CA ILE A 225 11.61 -15.16 -10.56
C ILE A 225 12.54 -14.74 -9.41
N ARG A 226 12.59 -13.44 -9.09
CA ARG A 226 13.44 -12.94 -8.01
C ARG A 226 12.82 -13.17 -6.64
N LEU A 227 11.50 -13.11 -6.52
CA LEU A 227 10.82 -13.45 -5.27
C LEU A 227 11.04 -14.91 -4.91
N ASP A 228 10.87 -15.82 -5.86
CA ASP A 228 11.18 -17.25 -5.67
C ASP A 228 12.65 -17.47 -5.25
N ALA A 229 13.59 -16.77 -5.87
CA ALA A 229 15.01 -16.95 -5.60
C ALA A 229 15.53 -16.25 -4.33
N LYS A 230 14.90 -15.15 -3.88
CA LYS A 230 15.46 -14.24 -2.86
C LYS A 230 14.52 -13.91 -1.71
N ALA A 231 13.22 -14.10 -1.89
CA ALA A 231 12.20 -13.87 -0.87
C ALA A 231 11.59 -15.20 -0.41
N GLY A 232 10.92 -15.19 0.74
CA GLY A 232 10.16 -16.36 1.20
C GLY A 232 8.87 -16.55 0.38
N GLU A 233 8.31 -17.76 0.43
CA GLU A 233 7.04 -18.13 -0.23
C GLU A 233 5.91 -17.13 0.11
N ASP A 234 5.88 -16.62 1.34
CA ASP A 234 4.90 -15.63 1.82
C ASP A 234 4.90 -14.34 0.99
N GLN A 235 6.08 -13.86 0.57
CA GLN A 235 6.20 -12.62 -0.22
C GLN A 235 5.73 -12.81 -1.66
N SER A 236 5.89 -14.02 -2.21
CA SER A 236 5.37 -14.37 -3.54
C SER A 236 3.85 -14.41 -3.55
N VAL A 237 3.23 -14.98 -2.51
CA VAL A 237 1.76 -15.04 -2.35
C VAL A 237 1.16 -13.64 -2.20
N ILE A 238 1.77 -12.77 -1.39
CA ILE A 238 1.32 -11.38 -1.23
C ILE A 238 1.44 -10.64 -2.57
N ALA A 239 2.58 -10.78 -3.26
CA ALA A 239 2.77 -10.17 -4.57
C ALA A 239 1.76 -10.68 -5.61
N GLU A 240 1.42 -11.97 -5.58
CA GLU A 240 0.39 -12.53 -6.46
C GLU A 240 -0.98 -11.88 -6.21
N ALA A 241 -1.41 -11.78 -4.96
CA ALA A 241 -2.67 -11.15 -4.60
C ALA A 241 -2.74 -9.69 -5.06
N GLU A 242 -1.67 -8.93 -4.81
CA GLU A 242 -1.54 -7.53 -5.18
C GLU A 242 -1.55 -7.29 -6.69
N TYR A 243 -0.75 -8.04 -7.44
CA TYR A 243 -0.58 -7.79 -8.87
C TYR A 243 -1.64 -8.46 -9.73
N SER A 244 -2.33 -9.50 -9.25
CA SER A 244 -3.35 -10.20 -10.05
C SER A 244 -4.50 -9.28 -10.46
N ASP A 245 -5.07 -8.52 -9.52
CA ASP A 245 -6.16 -7.58 -9.82
C ASP A 245 -5.68 -6.39 -10.66
N LYS A 246 -4.52 -5.82 -10.31
CA LYS A 246 -3.90 -4.69 -11.05
C LYS A 246 -3.66 -5.05 -12.51
N LEU A 247 -3.07 -6.22 -12.76
CA LEU A 247 -2.83 -6.70 -14.12
C LEU A 247 -4.12 -7.07 -14.84
N ALA A 248 -5.14 -7.59 -14.14
CA ALA A 248 -6.44 -7.87 -14.75
C ALA A 248 -7.11 -6.59 -15.26
N ARG A 249 -7.16 -5.53 -14.45
CA ARG A 249 -7.72 -4.24 -14.85
C ARG A 249 -6.94 -3.60 -16.00
N LEU A 250 -5.61 -3.67 -15.93
CA LEU A 250 -4.75 -3.14 -16.98
C LEU A 250 -4.93 -3.89 -18.30
N VAL A 251 -5.03 -5.22 -18.25
CA VAL A 251 -5.37 -6.04 -19.43
C VAL A 251 -6.71 -5.64 -20.04
N ALA A 252 -7.72 -5.40 -19.21
CA ALA A 252 -9.03 -4.96 -19.69
C ALA A 252 -8.98 -3.59 -20.37
N ALA A 253 -8.24 -2.64 -19.79
CA ALA A 253 -8.02 -1.32 -20.38
C ALA A 253 -7.20 -1.39 -21.68
N LEU A 254 -6.27 -2.33 -21.79
CA LEU A 254 -5.46 -2.57 -22.99
C LEU A 254 -6.14 -3.49 -24.02
N ASP A 255 -7.36 -3.96 -23.77
CA ASP A 255 -7.99 -4.90 -24.70
C ASP A 255 -8.40 -4.20 -26.01
N ARG A 256 -8.68 -5.03 -27.01
CA ARG A 256 -9.06 -4.63 -28.36
C ARG A 256 -10.29 -3.75 -28.40
N ASP A 257 -11.20 -3.99 -27.46
CA ASP A 257 -12.50 -3.34 -27.39
C ASP A 257 -12.47 -2.01 -26.61
N TYR A 258 -11.33 -1.67 -25.99
CA TYR A 258 -11.15 -0.39 -25.28
C TYR A 258 -10.03 0.45 -25.90
N LEU A 259 -8.79 0.40 -25.40
CA LEU A 259 -7.74 1.30 -25.87
C LEU A 259 -7.43 1.09 -27.36
N LEU A 260 -7.42 -0.15 -27.86
CA LEU A 260 -7.14 -0.37 -29.30
C LEU A 260 -8.28 0.17 -30.17
N ASP A 261 -9.53 0.03 -29.74
CA ASP A 261 -10.68 0.60 -30.44
C ASP A 261 -10.58 2.12 -30.46
N LEU A 262 -10.26 2.70 -29.32
CA LEU A 262 -10.11 4.14 -29.14
C LEU A 262 -8.96 4.71 -30.00
N LEU A 263 -7.85 3.98 -30.14
CA LEU A 263 -6.74 4.36 -31.03
C LEU A 263 -7.05 4.21 -32.53
N THR A 264 -7.99 3.36 -32.90
CA THR A 264 -8.34 3.10 -34.31
C THR A 264 -9.59 3.82 -34.79
N ARG A 265 -10.50 4.16 -33.86
CA ARG A 265 -11.79 4.81 -34.10
C ARG A 265 -12.08 5.88 -33.04
N PRO A 266 -11.21 6.89 -32.88
CA PRO A 266 -11.36 7.90 -31.82
C PRO A 266 -12.64 8.74 -31.94
N ASP A 267 -13.23 8.81 -33.14
CA ASP A 267 -14.48 9.53 -33.41
C ASP A 267 -15.73 8.90 -32.77
N LEU A 268 -15.64 7.63 -32.35
CA LEU A 268 -16.72 6.91 -31.68
C LEU A 268 -16.70 7.03 -30.15
N TRP A 269 -15.72 7.73 -29.60
CA TRP A 269 -15.48 7.84 -28.16
C TRP A 269 -15.54 9.28 -27.70
N ASP A 270 -16.10 9.48 -26.51
CA ASP A 270 -16.05 10.77 -25.83
C ASP A 270 -14.68 10.98 -25.18
N ALA A 271 -14.08 12.14 -25.40
CA ALA A 271 -12.76 12.53 -24.88
C ALA A 271 -11.65 11.47 -25.11
N PRO A 272 -11.39 11.06 -26.37
CA PRO A 272 -10.46 9.98 -26.68
C PRO A 272 -9.04 10.29 -26.20
N ASP A 273 -8.55 11.51 -26.38
CA ASP A 273 -7.18 11.89 -25.99
C ASP A 273 -6.96 11.78 -24.47
N GLU A 274 -7.95 12.16 -23.66
CA GLU A 274 -7.92 12.05 -22.20
C GLU A 274 -7.88 10.58 -21.77
N ARG A 275 -8.77 9.76 -22.33
CA ARG A 275 -8.83 8.31 -22.06
C ARG A 275 -7.55 7.58 -22.47
N ILE A 276 -6.94 7.96 -23.60
CA ILE A 276 -5.63 7.44 -24.02
C ILE A 276 -4.56 7.82 -23.01
N GLY A 277 -4.56 9.07 -22.55
CA GLY A 277 -3.65 9.56 -21.52
C GLY A 277 -3.75 8.73 -20.25
N GLU A 278 -4.96 8.53 -19.72
CA GLU A 278 -5.22 7.75 -18.50
C GLU A 278 -4.66 6.32 -18.58
N VAL A 279 -4.95 5.59 -19.65
CA VAL A 279 -4.49 4.19 -19.78
C VAL A 279 -2.96 4.13 -19.91
N ARG A 280 -2.35 5.08 -20.61
CA ARG A 280 -0.89 5.16 -20.75
C ARG A 280 -0.21 5.51 -19.43
N GLU A 281 -0.78 6.43 -18.67
CA GLU A 281 -0.30 6.80 -17.35
C GLU A 281 -0.38 5.60 -16.39
N ALA A 282 -1.51 4.89 -16.37
CA ALA A 282 -1.67 3.67 -15.59
C ALA A 282 -0.64 2.59 -15.98
N LEU A 283 -0.43 2.35 -17.28
CA LEU A 283 0.58 1.41 -17.77
C LEU A 283 2.00 1.79 -17.31
N SER A 284 2.35 3.08 -17.41
CA SER A 284 3.65 3.60 -16.98
C SER A 284 3.84 3.49 -15.46
N ALA A 285 2.82 3.84 -14.69
CA ALA A 285 2.84 3.78 -13.23
C ALA A 285 3.04 2.34 -12.73
N VAL A 286 2.27 1.38 -13.24
CA VAL A 286 2.40 -0.04 -12.90
C VAL A 286 3.79 -0.57 -13.28
N THR A 287 4.29 -0.20 -14.46
CA THR A 287 5.63 -0.63 -14.90
C THR A 287 6.72 -0.09 -13.98
N THR A 288 6.62 1.18 -13.56
CA THR A 288 7.56 1.82 -12.63
C THR A 288 7.55 1.13 -11.27
N GLN A 289 6.35 0.89 -10.73
CA GLN A 289 6.15 0.20 -9.46
C GLN A 289 6.81 -1.20 -9.46
N ILE A 290 6.59 -1.99 -10.53
CA ILE A 290 7.21 -3.33 -10.62
C ILE A 290 8.74 -3.22 -10.66
N VAL A 291 9.30 -2.26 -11.39
CA VAL A 291 10.75 -2.04 -11.45
C VAL A 291 11.30 -1.67 -10.07
N ASP A 292 10.60 -0.83 -9.31
CA ASP A 292 11.02 -0.45 -7.97
C ASP A 292 10.90 -1.63 -6.99
N ASN A 293 9.85 -2.43 -7.08
CA ASN A 293 9.73 -3.68 -6.33
C ASN A 293 10.88 -4.66 -6.66
N ILE A 294 11.27 -4.78 -7.94
CA ILE A 294 12.45 -5.57 -8.32
C ILE A 294 13.73 -5.04 -7.65
N LYS A 295 13.91 -3.71 -7.59
CA LYS A 295 15.07 -3.11 -6.91
C LYS A 295 15.04 -3.42 -5.40
N GLN A 296 13.88 -3.37 -4.75
CA GLN A 296 13.72 -3.70 -3.33
C GLN A 296 14.08 -5.18 -3.05
N VAL A 297 13.54 -6.11 -3.83
CA VAL A 297 13.88 -7.54 -3.72
C VAL A 297 15.37 -7.79 -3.93
N ASN A 298 15.99 -7.08 -4.88
CA ASN A 298 17.43 -7.17 -5.09
C ASN A 298 18.24 -6.63 -3.91
N ALA A 299 17.75 -5.58 -3.25
CA ALA A 299 18.34 -5.00 -2.05
C ALA A 299 18.07 -5.83 -0.78
N ARG A 300 17.27 -6.91 -0.85
CA ARG A 300 16.78 -7.70 0.28
C ARG A 300 15.97 -6.88 1.30
N LYS A 301 15.41 -5.76 0.86
CA LYS A 301 14.38 -5.05 1.60
C LYS A 301 13.06 -5.79 1.34
N GLY A 302 12.19 -5.91 2.35
CA GLY A 302 10.84 -6.45 2.15
C GLY A 302 10.13 -5.70 1.02
N LEU A 303 9.19 -6.36 0.31
CA LEU A 303 8.43 -5.67 -0.72
C LEU A 303 7.54 -4.59 -0.09
N LEU A 304 7.79 -3.34 -0.46
CA LEU A 304 6.90 -2.22 -0.16
C LEU A 304 5.91 -2.11 -1.33
N PHE A 305 4.71 -2.65 -1.14
CA PHE A 305 3.62 -2.45 -2.09
C PHE A 305 3.05 -1.03 -1.94
N GLN A 306 3.80 -0.03 -2.38
CA GLN A 306 3.27 1.33 -2.49
C GLN A 306 2.22 1.36 -3.60
N VAL A 307 1.00 1.79 -3.26
CA VAL A 307 -0.10 2.23 -4.16
C VAL A 307 -1.16 1.17 -4.53
N SER A 308 -2.39 1.44 -4.09
CA SER A 308 -3.66 0.93 -4.60
C SER A 308 -4.05 1.72 -5.87
N LEU A 309 -4.32 0.99 -6.95
CA LEU A 309 -4.64 1.54 -8.28
C LEU A 309 -6.03 2.21 -8.36
N ASP A 310 -6.80 2.22 -7.26
CA ASP A 310 -8.16 2.79 -7.21
C ASP A 310 -8.15 4.32 -7.40
N SER A 311 -7.00 4.98 -7.23
CA SER A 311 -6.81 6.42 -7.49
C SER A 311 -6.36 6.74 -8.93
N LEU A 312 -5.81 5.79 -9.70
CA LEU A 312 -5.26 6.03 -11.04
C LEU A 312 -6.21 5.67 -12.20
N ILE A 313 -7.17 4.77 -11.98
CA ILE A 313 -8.23 4.51 -12.97
C ILE A 313 -9.47 5.30 -12.53
N GLY A 314 -9.37 6.61 -12.70
CA GLY A 314 -10.47 7.54 -12.45
C GLY A 314 -11.60 7.30 -13.47
N ARG A 315 -12.56 6.42 -13.13
CA ARG A 315 -13.99 6.56 -13.42
C ARG A 315 -14.80 5.34 -12.95
N SER A 316 -15.91 5.60 -12.28
CA SER A 316 -17.01 4.64 -12.03
C SER A 316 -17.49 3.95 -13.31
N GLU A 317 -17.34 4.57 -14.48
CA GLU A 317 -17.70 4.01 -15.78
C GLU A 317 -16.87 2.78 -16.19
N LEU A 318 -15.60 2.67 -15.80
CA LEU A 318 -14.76 1.50 -16.12
C LEU A 318 -15.11 0.32 -15.21
N ARG A 319 -15.48 0.60 -13.95
CA ARG A 319 -16.11 -0.34 -13.01
C ARG A 319 -17.50 -0.78 -13.47
N ASP A 320 -18.28 0.12 -14.07
CA ASP A 320 -19.61 -0.17 -14.61
C ASP A 320 -19.52 -0.98 -15.92
N TRP A 321 -18.54 -0.67 -16.76
CA TRP A 321 -18.21 -1.44 -17.96
C TRP A 321 -17.70 -2.84 -17.58
N GLU A 322 -16.81 -2.98 -16.60
CA GLU A 322 -16.35 -4.28 -16.10
C GLU A 322 -17.50 -5.09 -15.47
N ARG A 323 -18.40 -4.45 -14.72
CA ARG A 323 -19.62 -5.10 -14.21
C ARG A 323 -20.56 -5.56 -15.32
N GLN A 324 -20.71 -4.77 -16.39
CA GLN A 324 -21.52 -5.16 -17.56
C GLN A 324 -20.85 -6.29 -18.36
N PHE A 325 -19.52 -6.29 -18.44
CA PHE A 325 -18.75 -7.31 -19.14
C PHE A 325 -18.74 -8.65 -18.39
N LYS A 326 -18.48 -8.68 -17.07
CA LYS A 326 -18.61 -9.91 -16.25
C LYS A 326 -20.02 -10.51 -16.36
N LYS A 327 -21.04 -9.65 -16.43
CA LYS A 327 -22.43 -10.06 -16.63
C LYS A 327 -22.72 -10.61 -18.04
N SER A 328 -22.00 -10.18 -19.08
CA SER A 328 -22.12 -10.71 -20.45
C SER A 328 -21.26 -11.95 -20.71
N SER A 329 -20.14 -12.10 -20.00
CA SER A 329 -19.15 -13.16 -20.21
C SER A 329 -19.44 -14.45 -19.40
N GLY A 330 -20.42 -14.42 -18.49
CA GLY A 330 -20.90 -15.60 -17.79
C GLY A 330 -20.00 -16.10 -16.65
N GLU A 331 -19.07 -15.28 -16.18
CA GLU A 331 -18.26 -15.57 -15.00
C GLU A 331 -18.98 -15.05 -13.75
N GLN A 332 -19.42 -15.99 -12.90
CA GLN A 332 -19.85 -15.74 -11.51
C GLN A 332 -18.69 -15.99 -10.56
#